data_AF-A0A7S1EF60-F1
#
_entry.id   AF-A0A7S1EF60-F1
#
_cell.length_a   1.000
_cell.length_b   1.000
_cell.length_c   1.000
_cell.angle_alpha   90.00
_cell.angle_beta   90.00
_cell.angle_gamma   90.00
#
_symmetry.space_group_name_H-M   'P 1'
#
loop_
_entity.id
_entity.type
_entity.pdbx_description
1 polymer ?
#
loop_
_entity_poly.entity_id
_entity_poly.type
_entity_poly.pdbx_seq_one_letter_code
_entity_poly.pdbx_strand_id
1 'polypeptide(L)'
;APCGDSDELRMLTGRAPVPVKELVFVDAWESAGEGPGATWSTTNPFASAELLPSKRTSYVMAPPPSAGGRGHVTKAAVFANSLIPGVLPPSCHYGVVADIRY
;
A
#
# COMPACT_ATOMS: atom_id res chain seq x y z
N ALA A 1 8.59 2.79 -14.63
CA ALA A 1 7.22 2.33 -14.37
C ALA A 1 6.56 3.25 -13.34
N PRO A 2 5.23 3.46 -13.35
CA PRO A 2 4.56 4.00 -12.17
C PRO A 2 4.97 3.15 -10.96
N CYS A 3 5.25 3.77 -9.82
CA CYS A 3 5.90 3.16 -8.65
C CYS A 3 5.15 1.93 -8.03
N GLY A 4 3.98 1.57 -8.57
CA GLY A 4 3.17 0.43 -8.14
C GLY A 4 3.58 -0.93 -8.71
N ASP A 5 4.54 -0.99 -9.63
CA ASP A 5 4.85 -2.20 -10.42
C ASP A 5 6.33 -2.60 -10.34
N SER A 6 6.93 -2.57 -9.15
CA SER A 6 8.29 -3.10 -8.97
C SER A 6 8.29 -4.63 -9.06
N ASP A 7 9.42 -5.21 -9.49
CA ASP A 7 9.54 -6.66 -9.68
C ASP A 7 9.25 -7.42 -8.37
N GLU A 8 9.66 -6.89 -7.23
CA GLU A 8 9.39 -7.47 -5.91
C GLU A 8 7.89 -7.58 -5.63
N LEU A 9 7.12 -6.52 -5.91
CA LEU A 9 5.67 -6.53 -5.72
C LEU A 9 5.00 -7.47 -6.71
N ARG A 10 5.45 -7.49 -7.96
CA ARG A 10 4.94 -8.41 -8.99
C ARG A 10 5.19 -9.86 -8.60
N MET A 11 6.36 -10.18 -8.07
CA MET A 11 6.68 -11.51 -7.55
C MET A 11 5.75 -11.85 -6.38
N LEU A 12 5.69 -11.00 -5.34
CA LEU A 12 4.88 -11.26 -4.14
C LEU A 12 3.38 -11.42 -4.42
N THR A 13 2.87 -10.85 -5.51
CA THR A 13 1.44 -10.92 -5.91
C THR A 13 1.17 -11.91 -7.04
N GLY A 14 2.16 -12.73 -7.44
CA GLY A 14 2.01 -13.75 -8.49
C GLY A 14 1.94 -13.20 -9.92
N ARG A 15 2.28 -11.93 -10.14
CA ARG A 15 2.38 -11.27 -11.46
C ARG A 15 3.75 -11.44 -12.13
N ALA A 16 4.72 -12.00 -11.41
CA ALA A 16 6.02 -12.40 -11.91
C ALA A 16 6.47 -13.71 -11.24
N PRO A 17 7.39 -14.48 -11.85
CA PRO A 17 7.90 -15.72 -11.27
C PRO A 17 8.53 -15.49 -9.90
N VAL A 18 8.10 -16.24 -8.90
CA VAL A 18 8.65 -16.20 -7.53
C VAL A 18 9.79 -17.20 -7.37
N PRO A 19 10.83 -16.87 -6.57
CA PRO A 19 11.92 -17.82 -6.27
C PRO A 19 11.45 -18.96 -5.36
N VAL A 20 10.34 -18.78 -4.64
CA VAL A 20 9.73 -19.78 -3.75
C VAL A 20 8.38 -20.18 -4.32
N LYS A 21 8.22 -21.46 -4.67
CA LYS A 21 6.98 -22.00 -5.23
C LYS A 21 5.80 -21.73 -4.28
N GLU A 22 4.65 -21.35 -4.84
CA GLU A 22 3.38 -21.14 -4.12
C GLU A 22 3.38 -19.98 -3.09
N LEU A 23 4.47 -19.21 -2.97
CA LEU A 23 4.48 -18.00 -2.16
C LEU A 23 3.74 -16.87 -2.91
N VAL A 24 2.50 -16.61 -2.51
CA VAL A 24 1.69 -15.52 -3.07
C VAL A 24 0.92 -14.80 -1.95
N PHE A 25 0.88 -13.49 -2.05
CA PHE A 25 0.13 -12.60 -1.16
C PHE A 25 -0.92 -11.81 -1.94
N VAL A 26 -1.92 -11.35 -1.22
CA VAL A 26 -2.89 -10.36 -1.67
C VAL A 26 -2.43 -8.99 -1.19
N ASP A 27 -2.40 -8.02 -2.09
CA ASP A 27 -2.24 -6.61 -1.73
C ASP A 27 -3.53 -6.09 -1.09
N ALA A 28 -3.46 -5.68 0.18
CA ALA A 28 -4.63 -5.21 0.91
C ALA A 28 -5.30 -3.98 0.26
N TRP A 29 -4.52 -3.10 -0.36
CA TRP A 29 -5.07 -1.92 -1.02
C TRP A 29 -5.85 -2.27 -2.28
N GLU A 30 -5.32 -3.17 -3.10
CA GLU A 30 -6.03 -3.63 -4.29
C GLU A 30 -7.27 -4.46 -3.93
N SER A 31 -7.25 -5.14 -2.78
CA SER A 31 -8.38 -5.93 -2.31
C SER A 31 -9.53 -5.09 -1.73
N ALA A 32 -9.24 -4.03 -0.97
CA ALA A 32 -10.26 -3.33 -0.17
C ALA A 32 -9.98 -1.83 0.03
N GLY A 33 -9.09 -1.23 -0.75
CA GLY A 33 -8.81 0.21 -0.75
C GLY A 33 -9.67 0.97 -1.77
N GLU A 34 -9.71 2.29 -1.64
CA GLU A 34 -10.49 3.16 -2.52
C GLU A 34 -9.61 4.20 -3.23
N GLY A 35 -9.70 4.26 -4.55
CA GLY A 35 -8.94 5.21 -5.36
C GLY A 35 -7.43 4.88 -5.43
N PRO A 36 -6.58 5.88 -5.70
CA PRO A 36 -5.18 5.64 -6.09
C PRO A 36 -4.26 5.19 -4.94
N GLY A 37 -4.64 5.40 -3.68
CA GLY A 37 -3.84 4.94 -2.53
C GLY A 37 -2.46 5.56 -2.41
N ALA A 38 -2.32 6.83 -2.80
CA ALA A 38 -1.04 7.52 -2.72
C ALA A 38 -0.57 7.59 -1.26
N THR A 39 0.50 6.85 -0.96
CA THR A 39 1.20 6.86 0.34
C THR A 39 2.45 7.73 0.32
N TRP A 40 2.73 8.33 -0.83
CA TRP A 40 3.67 9.42 -1.02
C TRP A 40 2.99 10.42 -1.97
N SER A 41 2.90 11.70 -1.59
CA SER A 41 2.12 12.68 -2.34
C SER A 41 2.81 14.03 -2.44
N THR A 42 2.69 14.65 -3.60
CA THR A 42 3.14 16.04 -3.85
C THR A 42 2.42 17.08 -2.98
N THR A 43 1.31 16.70 -2.34
CA THR A 43 0.64 17.55 -1.34
C THR A 43 1.40 17.61 -0.01
N ASN A 44 2.23 16.61 0.31
CA ASN A 44 3.06 16.62 1.51
C ASN A 44 4.31 17.48 1.25
N PRO A 45 4.56 18.55 2.03
CA PRO A 45 5.73 19.42 1.86
C PRO A 45 7.06 18.67 1.87
N PHE A 46 7.20 17.62 2.69
CA PHE A 46 8.44 16.83 2.76
C PHE A 46 8.66 15.94 1.55
N ALA A 47 7.59 15.50 0.89
CA ALA A 47 7.66 14.71 -0.34
C ALA A 47 7.83 15.60 -1.58
N SER A 48 7.16 16.75 -1.61
CA SER A 48 7.15 17.64 -2.79
C SER A 48 8.54 18.09 -3.25
N ALA A 49 9.54 18.08 -2.37
CA ALA A 49 10.92 18.44 -2.68
C ALA A 49 11.58 17.52 -3.73
N GLU A 50 11.10 16.28 -3.89
CA GLU A 50 11.66 15.33 -4.86
C GLU A 50 11.12 15.51 -6.28
N LEU A 51 10.09 16.34 -6.49
CA LEU A 51 9.47 16.62 -7.80
C LEU A 51 8.98 15.38 -8.57
N LEU A 52 8.74 14.27 -7.87
CA LEU A 52 8.16 13.05 -8.42
C LEU A 52 6.63 13.10 -8.37
N PRO A 53 5.92 12.39 -9.27
CA PRO A 53 4.47 12.26 -9.17
C PRO A 53 4.06 11.52 -7.89
N SER A 54 2.86 11.83 -7.39
CA SER A 54 2.25 11.10 -6.28
C SER A 54 2.18 9.60 -6.61
N LYS A 55 2.53 8.76 -5.63
CA LYS A 55 2.78 7.33 -5.86
C LYS A 55 2.43 6.49 -4.63
N ARG A 56 2.15 5.21 -4.88
CA ARG A 56 1.97 4.21 -3.82
C ARG A 56 3.30 3.51 -3.58
N THR A 57 3.79 3.61 -2.35
CA THR A 57 5.10 3.06 -1.94
C THR A 57 4.99 2.19 -0.70
N SER A 58 3.95 2.39 0.12
CA SER A 58 3.67 1.63 1.33
C SER A 58 2.58 0.60 1.05
N TYR A 59 2.80 -0.65 1.45
CA TYR A 59 1.95 -1.81 1.14
C TYR A 59 1.71 -2.65 2.40
N VAL A 60 0.54 -3.26 2.50
CA VAL A 60 0.26 -4.35 3.44
C VAL A 60 -0.07 -5.58 2.62
N MET A 61 0.72 -6.64 2.81
CA MET A 61 0.53 -7.92 2.15
C MET A 61 -0.17 -8.88 3.11
N ALA A 62 -1.27 -9.48 2.66
CA ALA A 62 -2.04 -10.45 3.42
C ALA A 62 -1.96 -11.84 2.76
N PRO A 63 -2.04 -12.94 3.53
CA PRO A 63 -2.23 -14.25 2.92
C PRO A 63 -3.57 -14.30 2.18
N PRO A 64 -3.71 -15.13 1.12
CA PRO A 64 -4.99 -15.36 0.49
C PRO A 64 -6.05 -15.82 1.50
N PRO A 65 -7.33 -15.46 1.32
CA PRO A 65 -8.41 -15.92 2.19
C PRO A 65 -8.44 -17.45 2.26
N SER A 66 -8.51 -17.98 3.47
CA SER A 66 -8.62 -19.42 3.75
C SER A 66 -9.97 -19.75 4.39
N ALA A 67 -10.20 -21.04 4.70
CA ALA A 67 -11.45 -21.51 5.29
C ALA A 67 -11.85 -20.66 6.52
N GLY A 68 -13.14 -20.28 6.60
CA GLY A 68 -13.64 -19.39 7.65
C GLY A 68 -13.36 -17.89 7.43
N GLY A 69 -12.71 -17.52 6.33
CA GLY A 69 -12.42 -16.13 5.97
C GLY A 69 -11.13 -15.57 6.58
N ARG A 70 -10.30 -16.41 7.21
CA ARG A 70 -8.99 -15.98 7.73
C ARG A 70 -8.09 -15.50 6.58
N GLY A 71 -7.52 -14.32 6.73
CA GLY A 71 -6.73 -13.64 5.68
C GLY A 71 -7.56 -12.74 4.76
N HIS A 72 -8.90 -12.73 4.90
CA HIS A 72 -9.74 -11.83 4.15
C HIS A 72 -9.53 -10.38 4.60
N VAL A 73 -9.04 -9.54 3.70
CA VAL A 73 -8.91 -8.10 3.90
C VAL A 73 -10.29 -7.46 3.75
N THR A 74 -10.79 -6.83 4.80
CA THR A 74 -12.12 -6.21 4.82
C THR A 74 -12.08 -4.72 4.55
N LYS A 75 -10.94 -4.08 4.80
CA LYS A 75 -10.76 -2.64 4.60
C LYS A 75 -9.28 -2.33 4.42
N ALA A 76 -8.96 -1.37 3.57
CA ALA A 76 -7.66 -0.71 3.55
C ALA A 76 -7.84 0.82 3.47
N ALA A 77 -7.00 1.57 4.19
CA ALA A 77 -7.06 3.02 4.22
C ALA A 77 -5.66 3.64 4.31
N VAL A 78 -5.49 4.82 3.72
CA VAL A 78 -4.31 5.66 3.97
C VAL A 78 -4.59 6.50 5.22
N PHE A 79 -3.62 6.60 6.13
CA PHE A 79 -3.72 7.40 7.34
C PHE A 79 -2.59 8.44 7.42
N ALA A 80 -2.78 9.44 8.28
CA ALA A 80 -1.89 10.59 8.41
C ALA A 80 -1.65 11.35 7.09
N ASN A 81 -2.67 11.40 6.22
CA ASN A 81 -2.66 12.04 4.90
C ASN A 81 -3.37 13.39 4.85
N SER A 82 -3.73 13.95 6.00
CA SER A 82 -4.37 15.26 6.12
C SER A 82 -3.35 16.29 6.60
N LEU A 83 -3.24 17.41 5.90
CA LEU A 83 -2.44 18.55 6.36
C LEU A 83 -3.24 19.33 7.39
N ILE A 84 -2.65 19.53 8.57
CA ILE A 84 -3.25 20.32 9.64
C ILE A 84 -2.45 21.62 9.79
N PRO A 85 -3.07 22.80 9.69
CA PRO A 85 -2.37 24.07 9.83
C PRO A 85 -1.56 24.16 11.13
N GLY A 86 -0.29 24.56 11.03
CA GLY A 86 0.62 24.66 12.17
C GLY A 86 1.19 23.34 12.68
N VAL A 87 0.84 22.21 12.08
CA VAL A 87 1.36 20.88 12.45
C VAL A 87 2.16 20.32 11.28
N LEU A 88 3.43 19.97 11.55
CA LEU A 88 4.26 19.29 10.56
C LEU A 88 3.74 17.87 10.32
N PRO A 89 3.70 17.40 9.06
CA PRO A 89 3.42 16.00 8.79
C PRO A 89 4.38 15.08 9.55
N PRO A 90 3.92 13.89 9.99
CA PRO A 90 4.76 13.00 10.78
C PRO A 90 5.89 12.35 9.97
N SER A 91 5.79 12.32 8.64
CA SER A 91 6.75 11.70 7.73
C SER A 91 6.57 12.26 6.32
N CYS A 92 7.56 12.06 5.43
CA CYS A 92 7.41 12.26 3.98
C CYS A 92 6.50 11.19 3.33
N HIS A 93 6.20 10.10 4.04
CA HIS A 93 5.22 9.10 3.67
C HIS A 93 3.95 9.20 4.53
N TYR A 94 2.81 8.91 3.91
CA TYR A 94 1.59 8.55 4.60
C TYR A 94 1.59 7.06 4.91
N GLY A 95 0.89 6.69 5.98
CA GLY A 95 0.77 5.30 6.39
C GLY A 95 -0.36 4.58 5.65
N VAL A 96 -0.29 3.26 5.59
CA VAL A 96 -1.39 2.40 5.15
C VAL A 96 -1.79 1.49 6.31
N VAL A 97 -3.09 1.31 6.49
CA VAL A 97 -3.67 0.40 7.48
C VAL A 97 -4.65 -0.53 6.78
N ALA A 98 -4.72 -1.77 7.25
CA ALA A 98 -5.64 -2.77 6.74
C ALA A 98 -6.29 -3.54 7.89
N ASP A 99 -7.59 -3.79 7.76
CA ASP A 99 -8.34 -4.68 8.64
C ASP A 99 -8.37 -6.07 8.00
N ILE A 100 -7.86 -7.06 8.72
CA ILE A 100 -7.71 -8.44 8.24
C ILE A 100 -8.44 -9.39 9.19
N ARG A 101 -9.34 -10.20 8.64
CA ARG A 101 -10.07 -11.20 9.40
C ARG A 101 -9.15 -12.36 9.81
N TYR A 102 -9.26 -12.79 11.06
CA TYR A 102 -8.55 -13.95 11.62
C TYR A 102 -9.49 -15.14 11.85
#